data_AF-A0A381UAL2-F1
#
_entry.id   AF-A0A381UAL2-F1
#
_cell.length_a   1.000
_cell.length_b   1.000
_cell.length_c   1.000
_cell.angle_alpha   90.00
_cell.angle_beta   90.00
_cell.angle_gamma   90.00
#
_symmetry.space_group_name_H-M   'P 1'
#
loop_
_entity.id
_entity.type
_entity.pdbx_description
1 polymer ?
#
loop_
_entity_poly.entity_id
_entity_poly.type
_entity_poly.pdbx_seq_one_letter_code
_entity_poly.pdbx_strand_id
1 'polypeptide(L)'
;MNPENSSKRRRTGMNTYESTYDDDNKDCFHQVSCIQDLINIAKSLKRRRNADFSRLKVLLPELERLNNMIGMEKLKKSITFQILYYLQDLGSNDMLHTVIEGPPGCGKTVVAEILAKIYLKLSFLDNDIFKVAKRSDLIGEYLGQTAAKTQKLINKCQGGVLFIDEAYSLGNKEGRDSYSKECIDTIVANLAEKRRFVCIIAGYKKDLEQCFFSVNAGLRRRFPWIYTIEEYTPKELSEIFEKQVGDESWYISEKAQKNLSSFFNERKKYFPHFGGDTETLFAKVKISHSRRVFGKPRYMKKEINFVDMKKGYELFLENSHVKQGEGKNLPPIGMYI
;
A
#
# COMPACT_ATOMS: atom_id res chain seq x y z
N MET A 1 -57.76 -52.74 54.88
CA MET A 1 -57.90 -51.71 55.94
C MET A 1 -56.91 -50.59 55.63
N ASN A 2 -57.43 -49.36 55.57
CA ASN A 2 -56.79 -48.03 55.40
C ASN A 2 -55.57 -47.77 56.34
N PRO A 3 -54.86 -46.62 56.29
CA PRO A 3 -54.23 -45.85 55.19
C PRO A 3 -52.87 -45.17 55.62
N GLU A 4 -52.35 -44.22 54.79
CA GLU A 4 -51.35 -43.14 55.10
C GLU A 4 -49.88 -43.57 55.39
N ASN A 5 -48.80 -42.84 55.01
CA ASN A 5 -48.60 -41.40 55.06
C ASN A 5 -47.36 -40.92 54.24
N SER A 6 -47.48 -39.70 53.71
CA SER A 6 -46.46 -38.67 53.41
C SER A 6 -45.03 -39.04 52.92
N SER A 7 -44.66 -38.58 51.71
CA SER A 7 -43.30 -38.07 51.49
C SER A 7 -43.31 -36.71 50.78
N LYS A 8 -42.71 -35.73 51.45
CA LYS A 8 -42.69 -34.30 51.13
C LYS A 8 -41.82 -34.03 49.89
N ARG A 9 -42.40 -33.33 48.91
CA ARG A 9 -41.67 -32.65 47.83
C ARG A 9 -40.69 -31.63 48.44
N ARG A 10 -39.39 -31.77 48.16
CA ARG A 10 -38.37 -30.71 48.34
C ARG A 10 -37.96 -30.16 46.97
N ARG A 11 -37.97 -28.84 46.87
CA ARG A 11 -37.57 -28.03 45.72
C ARG A 11 -36.05 -27.99 45.57
N THR A 12 -35.57 -28.12 44.34
CA THR A 12 -34.37 -27.45 43.78
C THR A 12 -34.68 -27.32 42.28
N GLY A 13 -35.19 -26.19 41.80
CA GLY A 13 -34.38 -24.99 41.58
C GLY A 13 -33.80 -25.05 40.17
N MET A 14 -34.67 -24.90 39.15
CA MET A 14 -34.29 -24.63 37.77
C MET A 14 -33.55 -23.29 37.76
N ASN A 15 -32.23 -23.30 37.57
CA ASN A 15 -31.49 -22.09 37.20
C ASN A 15 -31.43 -22.04 35.68
N THR A 16 -32.47 -21.46 35.10
CA THR A 16 -32.38 -20.76 33.82
C THR A 16 -31.45 -19.57 34.04
N TYR A 17 -30.19 -19.69 33.62
CA TYR A 17 -29.38 -18.51 33.35
C TYR A 17 -29.96 -17.85 32.10
N GLU A 18 -31.00 -17.03 32.30
CA GLU A 18 -31.28 -15.91 31.43
C GLU A 18 -30.02 -15.05 31.44
N SER A 19 -29.18 -15.19 30.41
CA SER A 19 -28.20 -14.16 30.11
C SER A 19 -29.01 -12.96 29.63
N THR A 20 -29.15 -11.97 30.49
CA THR A 20 -29.54 -10.62 30.12
C THR A 20 -28.50 -10.11 29.12
N TYR A 21 -28.77 -10.35 27.84
CA TYR A 21 -28.28 -9.49 26.78
C TYR A 21 -28.93 -8.12 27.06
N ASP A 22 -28.21 -7.26 27.76
CA ASP A 22 -28.53 -5.85 27.85
C ASP A 22 -28.44 -5.27 26.44
N ASP A 23 -29.59 -5.19 25.80
CA ASP A 23 -29.88 -4.70 24.44
C ASP A 23 -29.81 -3.15 24.35
N ASP A 24 -29.16 -2.50 25.33
CA ASP A 24 -29.11 -1.04 25.49
C ASP A 24 -27.74 -0.40 25.21
N ASN A 25 -26.76 -1.18 24.76
CA ASN A 25 -25.62 -0.65 23.99
C ASN A 25 -25.80 -1.04 22.53
N LYS A 26 -26.41 -0.15 21.73
CA LYS A 26 -26.37 -0.24 20.26
C LYS A 26 -24.95 -0.63 19.83
N ASP A 27 -24.79 -1.87 19.38
CA ASP A 27 -23.52 -2.45 19.00
C ASP A 27 -22.92 -1.62 17.86
N CYS A 28 -22.01 -0.71 18.21
CA CYS A 28 -21.29 0.16 17.29
C CYS A 28 -20.38 -0.64 16.33
N PHE A 29 -20.30 -1.95 16.52
CA PHE A 29 -19.41 -2.88 15.83
C PHE A 29 -19.98 -3.43 14.51
N HIS A 30 -21.29 -3.35 14.29
CA HIS A 30 -21.91 -3.74 13.01
C HIS A 30 -21.67 -2.71 11.88
N GLN A 31 -20.98 -1.60 12.17
CA GLN A 31 -20.82 -0.45 11.26
C GLN A 31 -19.39 -0.22 10.79
N VAL A 32 -18.43 -1.12 11.07
CA VAL A 32 -17.03 -0.91 10.63
C VAL A 32 -16.97 -0.96 9.11
N SER A 33 -16.78 0.20 8.50
CA SER A 33 -16.83 0.39 7.05
C SER A 33 -15.52 0.91 6.47
N CYS A 34 -14.67 1.51 7.32
CA CYS A 34 -13.41 2.11 6.92
C CYS A 34 -12.30 1.95 7.98
N ILE A 35 -11.08 2.31 7.60
CA ILE A 35 -9.90 2.27 8.48
C ILE A 35 -10.07 3.19 9.69
N GLN A 36 -10.71 4.36 9.50
CA GLN A 36 -10.93 5.31 10.57
C GLN A 36 -11.80 4.71 11.69
N ASP A 37 -12.77 3.86 11.35
CA ASP A 37 -13.60 3.16 12.33
C ASP A 37 -12.74 2.21 13.18
N LEU A 38 -11.84 1.46 12.55
CA LEU A 38 -10.88 0.59 13.25
C LEU A 38 -9.96 1.38 14.18
N ILE A 39 -9.46 2.54 13.74
CA ILE A 39 -8.63 3.44 14.55
C ILE A 39 -9.40 3.95 15.76
N ASN A 40 -10.64 4.40 15.56
CA ASN A 40 -11.49 4.92 16.63
C ASN A 40 -11.80 3.84 17.66
N ILE A 41 -12.15 2.64 17.19
CA ILE A 41 -12.35 1.47 18.06
C ILE A 41 -11.06 1.19 18.84
N ALA A 42 -9.92 1.06 18.15
CA ALA A 42 -8.62 0.80 18.76
C ALA A 42 -8.25 1.81 19.89
N LYS A 43 -8.58 3.09 19.70
CA LYS A 43 -8.31 4.18 20.67
C LYS A 43 -9.31 4.22 21.83
N SER A 44 -10.56 3.84 21.61
CA SER A 44 -11.64 3.89 22.62
C SER A 44 -11.51 2.82 23.72
N LEU A 45 -10.66 1.81 23.52
CA LEU A 45 -10.53 0.63 24.38
C LEU A 45 -9.75 0.91 25.67
N LYS A 46 -10.39 1.61 26.61
CA LYS A 46 -9.88 1.76 27.98
C LYS A 46 -10.22 0.57 28.89
N ARG A 47 -11.17 -0.32 28.53
CA ARG A 47 -11.77 -1.27 29.50
C ARG A 47 -12.22 -2.66 29.00
N ARG A 48 -11.90 -3.12 27.79
CA ARG A 48 -12.37 -4.44 27.29
C ARG A 48 -11.21 -5.41 27.06
N ARG A 49 -11.27 -6.59 27.70
CA ARG A 49 -10.25 -7.66 27.63
C ARG A 49 -10.63 -8.77 26.62
N ASN A 50 -11.03 -8.40 25.40
CA ASN A 50 -11.17 -9.39 24.32
C ASN A 50 -9.86 -9.40 23.49
N ALA A 51 -9.40 -10.60 23.10
CA ALA A 51 -8.17 -10.86 22.37
C ALA A 51 -8.11 -10.08 21.03
N ASP A 52 -9.24 -9.98 20.33
CA ASP A 52 -9.36 -9.29 19.04
C ASP A 52 -8.96 -7.82 19.17
N PHE A 53 -9.42 -7.17 20.24
CA PHE A 53 -9.11 -5.77 20.52
C PHE A 53 -7.65 -5.54 20.91
N SER A 54 -7.03 -6.52 21.56
CA SER A 54 -5.61 -6.46 21.90
C SER A 54 -4.76 -6.52 20.63
N ARG A 55 -5.10 -7.42 19.70
CA ARG A 55 -4.48 -7.51 18.38
C ARG A 55 -4.71 -6.24 17.56
N LEU A 56 -5.93 -5.72 17.51
CA LEU A 56 -6.27 -4.48 16.82
C LEU A 56 -5.44 -3.29 17.32
N LYS A 57 -5.22 -3.19 18.64
CA LYS A 57 -4.41 -2.12 19.23
C LYS A 57 -2.96 -2.14 18.76
N VAL A 58 -2.39 -3.33 18.53
CA VAL A 58 -1.02 -3.47 18.00
C VAL A 58 -0.93 -2.94 16.57
N LEU A 59 -2.01 -3.04 15.78
CA LEU A 59 -2.08 -2.54 14.40
C LEU A 59 -2.26 -1.03 14.26
N LEU A 60 -2.49 -0.31 15.37
CA LEU A 60 -2.82 1.11 15.33
C LEU A 60 -1.83 1.97 14.49
N PRO A 61 -0.50 1.80 14.61
CA PRO A 61 0.44 2.59 13.82
C PRO A 61 0.29 2.37 12.31
N GLU A 62 0.07 1.14 11.87
CA GLU A 62 -0.07 0.77 10.46
C GLU A 62 -1.41 1.22 9.90
N LEU A 63 -2.48 1.13 10.70
CA LEU A 63 -3.78 1.67 10.33
C LEU A 63 -3.72 3.19 10.15
N GLU A 64 -3.04 3.90 11.05
CA GLU A 64 -2.82 5.35 10.91
C GLU A 64 -1.98 5.68 9.67
N ARG A 65 -0.88 4.95 9.43
CA ARG A 65 -0.07 5.10 8.20
C ARG A 65 -0.92 4.92 6.95
N LEU A 66 -1.74 3.87 6.89
CA LEU A 66 -2.60 3.58 5.74
C LEU A 66 -3.71 4.63 5.56
N ASN A 67 -4.33 5.08 6.66
CA ASN A 67 -5.37 6.10 6.64
C ASN A 67 -4.83 7.46 6.16
N ASN A 68 -3.58 7.77 6.51
CA ASN A 68 -2.88 8.99 6.10
C ASN A 68 -2.41 8.99 4.64
N MET A 69 -2.51 7.87 3.93
CA MET A 69 -2.33 7.85 2.49
C MET A 69 -3.51 8.51 1.81
N ILE A 70 -3.28 9.31 0.78
CA ILE A 70 -4.33 10.05 0.08
C ILE A 70 -5.02 9.12 -0.91
N GLY A 71 -6.35 9.20 -1.01
CA GLY A 71 -7.17 8.39 -1.90
C GLY A 71 -7.19 6.90 -1.58
N MET A 72 -7.28 6.06 -2.61
CA MET A 72 -7.29 4.59 -2.54
C MET A 72 -8.46 3.99 -1.72
N GLU A 73 -9.61 4.64 -1.73
CA GLU A 73 -10.75 4.29 -0.86
C GLU A 73 -11.19 2.82 -0.99
N LYS A 74 -11.23 2.29 -2.22
CA LYS A 74 -11.55 0.87 -2.45
C LYS A 74 -10.54 -0.07 -1.81
N LEU A 75 -9.25 0.21 -1.99
CA LEU A 75 -8.16 -0.58 -1.39
C LEU A 75 -8.21 -0.53 0.13
N LYS A 76 -8.35 0.67 0.70
CA LYS A 76 -8.46 0.87 2.16
C LYS A 76 -9.63 0.08 2.75
N LYS A 77 -10.78 0.10 2.07
CA LYS A 77 -11.97 -0.66 2.46
C LYS A 77 -11.73 -2.17 2.40
N SER A 78 -11.13 -2.68 1.32
CA SER A 78 -10.78 -4.10 1.22
C SER A 78 -9.80 -4.56 2.30
N ILE A 79 -8.78 -3.75 2.62
CA ILE A 79 -7.84 -4.05 3.72
C ILE A 79 -8.56 -4.02 5.07
N THR A 80 -9.48 -3.07 5.30
CA THR A 80 -10.29 -3.00 6.53
C THR A 80 -11.04 -4.32 6.76
N PHE A 81 -11.71 -4.82 5.74
CA PHE A 81 -12.46 -6.09 5.83
C PHE A 81 -11.54 -7.29 6.01
N GLN A 82 -10.38 -7.30 5.35
CA GLN A 82 -9.38 -8.36 5.54
C GLN A 82 -8.86 -8.38 6.98
N ILE A 83 -8.58 -7.22 7.57
CA ILE A 83 -8.12 -7.13 8.97
C ILE A 83 -9.21 -7.64 9.92
N LEU A 84 -10.47 -7.23 9.73
CA LEU A 84 -11.59 -7.74 10.53
C LEU A 84 -11.73 -9.26 10.46
N TYR A 85 -11.57 -9.82 9.26
CA TYR A 85 -11.62 -11.26 9.02
C TYR A 85 -10.51 -12.00 9.79
N TYR A 86 -9.28 -11.49 9.76
CA TYR A 86 -8.15 -12.11 10.47
C TYR A 86 -8.15 -11.88 11.98
N LEU A 87 -8.67 -10.74 12.46
CA LEU A 87 -8.79 -10.51 13.90
C LEU A 87 -9.68 -11.55 14.58
N GLN A 88 -10.68 -12.06 13.87
CA GLN A 88 -11.62 -13.11 14.31
C GLN A 88 -11.08 -14.54 14.11
N ASP A 89 -9.79 -14.72 13.78
CA ASP A 89 -9.15 -16.02 13.53
C ASP A 89 -9.78 -16.86 12.40
N LEU A 90 -10.57 -16.25 11.52
CA LEU A 90 -11.31 -16.96 10.46
C LEU A 90 -10.43 -17.43 9.29
N GLY A 91 -9.21 -16.90 9.15
CA GLY A 91 -8.31 -17.11 8.01
C GLY A 91 -6.94 -17.67 8.37
N SER A 92 -6.85 -18.45 9.44
CA SER A 92 -5.59 -18.96 10.00
C SER A 92 -4.71 -19.80 9.04
N ASN A 93 -5.27 -20.32 7.95
CA ASN A 93 -4.54 -21.12 6.95
C ASN A 93 -4.56 -20.51 5.53
N ASP A 94 -4.96 -19.24 5.39
CA ASP A 94 -5.09 -18.61 4.08
C ASP A 94 -3.74 -18.28 3.45
N MET A 95 -3.70 -18.32 2.12
CA MET A 95 -2.58 -17.75 1.37
C MET A 95 -2.66 -16.22 1.43
N LEU A 96 -1.56 -15.58 1.83
CA LEU A 96 -1.47 -14.12 1.96
C LEU A 96 -0.77 -13.44 0.78
N HIS A 97 -0.38 -14.21 -0.24
CA HIS A 97 0.30 -13.63 -1.41
C HIS A 97 -0.63 -12.64 -2.11
N THR A 98 -0.06 -11.50 -2.48
CA THR A 98 -0.83 -10.32 -2.83
C THR A 98 -0.35 -9.71 -4.14
N VAL A 99 -1.30 -9.26 -4.96
CA VAL A 99 -1.05 -8.43 -6.15
C VAL A 99 -1.44 -7.00 -5.81
N ILE A 100 -0.56 -6.04 -6.11
CA ILE A 100 -0.88 -4.61 -6.06
C ILE A 100 -0.80 -4.06 -7.50
N GLU A 101 -1.98 -3.83 -8.07
CA GLU A 101 -2.12 -3.28 -9.40
C GLU A 101 -2.21 -1.76 -9.33
N GLY A 102 -1.54 -1.04 -10.23
CA GLY A 102 -1.79 0.39 -10.39
C GLY A 102 -0.70 1.15 -11.14
N PRO A 103 -0.97 2.43 -11.46
CA PRO A 103 -0.01 3.28 -12.16
C PRO A 103 1.29 3.53 -11.35
N PRO A 104 2.36 4.03 -11.99
CA PRO A 104 3.61 4.34 -11.31
C PRO A 104 3.39 5.58 -10.42
N GLY A 105 4.12 5.67 -9.31
CA GLY A 105 3.97 6.79 -8.38
C GLY A 105 2.68 6.82 -7.56
N CYS A 106 1.86 5.74 -7.60
CA CYS A 106 0.67 5.60 -6.76
C CYS A 106 0.92 4.93 -5.40
N GLY A 107 2.16 4.86 -4.91
CA GLY A 107 2.45 4.36 -3.57
C GLY A 107 2.38 2.84 -3.37
N LYS A 108 2.44 2.03 -4.44
CA LYS A 108 2.39 0.55 -4.38
C LYS A 108 3.37 -0.04 -3.36
N THR A 109 4.63 0.40 -3.38
CA THR A 109 5.68 -0.06 -2.45
C THR A 109 5.36 0.29 -1.00
N VAL A 110 4.79 1.47 -0.76
CA VAL A 110 4.39 1.92 0.58
C VAL A 110 3.24 1.08 1.12
N VAL A 111 2.23 0.79 0.29
CA VAL A 111 1.12 -0.11 0.66
C VAL A 111 1.66 -1.52 0.97
N ALA A 112 2.57 -2.05 0.15
CA ALA A 112 3.16 -3.36 0.37
C ALA A 112 3.93 -3.43 1.71
N GLU A 113 4.68 -2.38 2.04
CA GLU A 113 5.40 -2.29 3.32
C GLU A 113 4.42 -2.26 4.50
N ILE A 114 3.34 -1.47 4.41
CA ILE A 114 2.31 -1.41 5.45
C ILE A 114 1.63 -2.78 5.62
N LEU A 115 1.27 -3.46 4.54
CA LEU A 115 0.70 -4.81 4.58
C LEU A 115 1.66 -5.81 5.24
N ALA A 116 2.96 -5.75 4.93
CA ALA A 116 3.97 -6.59 5.56
C ALA A 116 3.98 -6.41 7.09
N LYS A 117 3.93 -5.17 7.58
CA LYS A 117 3.86 -4.87 9.02
C LYS A 117 2.56 -5.36 9.65
N ILE A 118 1.43 -5.23 8.95
CA ILE A 118 0.13 -5.76 9.40
C ILE A 118 0.21 -7.29 9.55
N TYR A 119 0.73 -8.00 8.54
CA TYR A 119 0.86 -9.46 8.59
C TYR A 119 1.82 -9.93 9.69
N LEU A 120 2.92 -9.20 9.94
CA LEU A 120 3.79 -9.45 11.08
C LEU A 120 3.07 -9.29 12.42
N LYS A 121 2.35 -8.19 12.61
CA LYS A 121 1.64 -7.90 13.86
C LYS A 121 0.44 -8.83 14.12
N LEU A 122 -0.16 -9.36 13.06
CA LEU A 122 -1.15 -10.44 13.14
C LEU A 122 -0.51 -11.83 13.31
N SER A 123 0.82 -11.91 13.49
CA SER A 123 1.56 -13.16 13.70
C SER A 123 1.46 -14.15 12.53
N PHE A 124 1.27 -13.66 11.30
CA PHE A 124 1.42 -14.47 10.08
C PHE A 124 2.87 -14.63 9.66
N LEU A 125 3.69 -13.64 9.97
CA LEU A 125 5.13 -13.59 9.72
C LEU A 125 5.89 -13.69 11.04
N ASP A 126 7.11 -14.21 10.98
CA ASP A 126 7.97 -14.40 12.16
C ASP A 126 8.99 -13.27 12.32
N ASN A 127 9.36 -12.63 11.20
CA ASN A 127 10.44 -11.66 11.11
C ASN A 127 9.98 -10.39 10.39
N ASP A 128 10.54 -9.27 10.80
CA ASP A 128 10.33 -7.97 10.15
C ASP A 128 11.20 -7.80 8.90
N ILE A 129 11.11 -8.75 7.97
CA ILE A 129 11.86 -8.75 6.71
C ILE A 129 10.93 -8.27 5.60
N PHE A 130 11.31 -7.16 4.96
CA PHE A 130 10.68 -6.68 3.74
C PHE A 130 11.76 -6.46 2.68
N LYS A 131 11.87 -7.40 1.73
CA LYS A 131 12.90 -7.35 0.69
C LYS A 131 12.29 -6.91 -0.64
N VAL A 132 12.71 -5.76 -1.13
CA VAL A 132 12.39 -5.30 -2.49
C VAL A 132 13.32 -6.01 -3.49
N ALA A 133 12.74 -6.52 -4.57
CA ALA A 133 13.43 -7.20 -5.65
C ALA A 133 12.97 -6.68 -7.02
N LYS A 134 13.91 -6.61 -7.95
CA LYS A 134 13.68 -6.34 -9.38
C LYS A 134 14.09 -7.57 -10.20
N ARG A 135 13.83 -7.53 -11.51
CA ARG A 135 14.26 -8.59 -12.46
C ARG A 135 15.73 -8.96 -12.29
N SER A 136 16.62 -7.97 -12.18
CA SER A 136 18.07 -8.19 -12.03
C SER A 136 18.47 -8.95 -10.76
N ASP A 137 17.64 -8.89 -9.72
CA ASP A 137 17.90 -9.58 -8.44
C ASP A 137 17.51 -11.07 -8.49
N LEU A 138 16.65 -11.44 -9.44
CA LEU A 138 16.06 -12.77 -9.57
C LEU A 138 16.67 -13.56 -10.74
N ILE A 139 16.89 -12.91 -11.87
CA ILE A 139 17.41 -13.53 -13.09
C ILE A 139 18.94 -13.66 -13.03
N GLY A 140 19.46 -14.86 -13.30
CA GLY A 140 20.90 -15.14 -13.40
C GLY A 140 21.49 -14.65 -14.72
N GLU A 141 22.81 -14.51 -14.76
CA GLU A 141 23.53 -14.10 -15.99
C GLU A 141 23.73 -15.27 -16.97
N TYR A 142 23.75 -16.51 -16.44
CA TYR A 142 23.99 -17.72 -17.20
C TYR A 142 22.92 -18.79 -16.95
N LEU A 143 22.74 -19.70 -17.91
CA LEU A 143 21.76 -20.79 -17.85
C LEU A 143 21.94 -21.64 -16.58
N GLY A 144 20.83 -21.94 -15.90
CA GLY A 144 20.81 -22.74 -14.67
C GLY A 144 21.18 -21.97 -13.39
N GLN A 145 21.50 -20.68 -13.47
CA GLN A 145 21.74 -19.86 -12.28
C GLN A 145 20.47 -19.19 -11.74
N THR A 146 19.42 -19.06 -12.54
CA THR A 146 18.22 -18.30 -12.18
C THR A 146 17.42 -18.95 -11.06
N ALA A 147 17.22 -20.28 -11.09
CA ALA A 147 16.54 -20.97 -10.00
C ALA A 147 17.32 -20.79 -8.68
N ALA A 148 18.63 -21.00 -8.70
CA ALA A 148 19.48 -20.87 -7.52
C ALA A 148 19.49 -19.43 -6.97
N LYS A 149 19.52 -18.42 -7.85
CA LYS A 149 19.50 -16.99 -7.46
C LYS A 149 18.15 -16.60 -6.86
N THR A 150 17.05 -16.98 -7.52
CA THR A 150 15.68 -16.80 -7.03
C THR A 150 15.47 -17.48 -5.67
N GLN A 151 15.88 -18.75 -5.54
CA GLN A 151 15.75 -19.51 -4.30
C GLN A 151 16.54 -18.87 -3.15
N LYS A 152 17.78 -18.41 -3.41
CA LYS A 152 18.58 -17.69 -2.41
C LYS A 152 17.87 -16.43 -1.92
N LEU A 153 17.23 -15.68 -2.81
CA LEU A 153 16.49 -14.48 -2.42
C LEU A 153 15.24 -14.81 -1.60
N ILE A 154 14.46 -15.82 -2.01
CA ILE A 154 13.29 -16.28 -1.27
C ILE A 154 13.69 -16.80 0.13
N ASN A 155 14.79 -17.55 0.24
CA ASN A 155 15.28 -18.05 1.52
C ASN A 155 15.65 -16.92 2.49
N LYS A 156 16.19 -15.79 1.98
CA LYS A 156 16.44 -14.59 2.80
C LYS A 156 15.15 -13.93 3.29
N CYS A 157 14.01 -14.22 2.69
CA CYS A 157 12.70 -13.68 3.04
C CYS A 157 11.87 -14.66 3.89
N GLN A 158 12.46 -15.76 4.36
CA GLN A 158 11.77 -16.70 5.23
C GLN A 158 11.31 -16.01 6.53
N GLY A 159 10.05 -16.21 6.89
CA GLY A 159 9.42 -15.51 8.00
C GLY A 159 9.01 -14.07 7.68
N GLY A 160 9.14 -13.61 6.43
CA GLY A 160 8.84 -12.23 6.04
C GLY A 160 8.27 -12.11 4.61
N VAL A 161 8.55 -10.97 3.97
CA VAL A 161 7.97 -10.57 2.69
C VAL A 161 9.03 -10.37 1.60
N LEU A 162 8.79 -10.96 0.44
CA LEU A 162 9.46 -10.61 -0.83
C LEU A 162 8.50 -9.72 -1.64
N PHE A 163 8.92 -8.49 -1.90
CA PHE A 163 8.19 -7.56 -2.76
C PHE A 163 8.87 -7.46 -4.13
N ILE A 164 8.14 -7.82 -5.18
CA ILE A 164 8.61 -7.75 -6.57
C ILE A 164 7.91 -6.59 -7.26
N ASP A 165 8.64 -5.50 -7.47
CA ASP A 165 8.12 -4.37 -8.23
C ASP A 165 8.25 -4.62 -9.73
N GLU A 166 7.29 -4.11 -10.50
CA GLU A 166 7.19 -4.32 -11.94
C GLU A 166 7.34 -5.80 -12.32
N ALA A 167 6.58 -6.69 -11.66
CA ALA A 167 6.71 -8.14 -11.82
C ALA A 167 6.42 -8.62 -13.25
N TYR A 168 5.73 -7.84 -14.07
CA TYR A 168 5.59 -8.09 -15.51
C TYR A 168 6.94 -8.13 -16.25
N SER A 169 7.99 -7.50 -15.70
CA SER A 169 9.35 -7.59 -16.23
C SER A 169 9.93 -9.00 -16.09
N LEU A 170 9.40 -9.86 -15.21
CA LEU A 170 9.84 -11.25 -15.04
C LEU A 170 9.27 -12.22 -16.07
N GLY A 171 8.50 -11.74 -17.05
CA GLY A 171 8.09 -12.57 -18.17
C GLY A 171 7.91 -11.76 -19.44
N ASN A 172 7.63 -12.45 -20.53
CA ASN A 172 7.45 -11.85 -21.85
C ASN A 172 6.18 -12.40 -22.49
N LYS A 173 5.52 -11.56 -23.30
CA LYS A 173 4.31 -11.98 -24.04
C LYS A 173 4.55 -13.17 -24.96
N GLU A 174 5.78 -13.32 -25.45
CA GLU A 174 6.15 -14.40 -26.37
C GLU A 174 6.43 -15.73 -25.67
N GLY A 175 6.58 -15.75 -24.33
CA GLY A 175 6.84 -16.96 -23.55
C GLY A 175 8.17 -17.69 -23.84
N ARG A 176 9.09 -17.05 -24.57
CA ARG A 176 10.35 -17.67 -25.04
C ARG A 176 11.56 -17.50 -24.11
N ASP A 177 11.40 -16.79 -23.00
CA ASP A 177 12.50 -16.56 -22.08
C ASP A 177 12.58 -17.68 -21.03
N SER A 178 13.49 -18.62 -21.24
CA SER A 178 13.73 -19.76 -20.35
C SER A 178 14.13 -19.34 -18.94
N TYR A 179 14.87 -18.23 -18.79
CA TYR A 179 15.27 -17.70 -17.49
C TYR A 179 14.07 -17.17 -16.70
N SER A 180 13.20 -16.40 -17.38
CA SER A 180 11.96 -15.89 -16.80
C SER A 180 11.04 -17.02 -16.31
N LYS A 181 10.89 -18.07 -17.14
CA LYS A 181 10.12 -19.26 -16.76
C LYS A 181 10.72 -19.97 -15.54
N GLU A 182 12.03 -20.20 -15.54
CA GLU A 182 12.74 -20.82 -14.41
C GLU A 182 12.56 -20.03 -13.10
N CYS A 183 12.62 -18.70 -13.17
CA CYS A 183 12.34 -17.82 -12.03
C CYS A 183 10.90 -17.97 -11.52
N ILE A 184 9.91 -17.88 -12.42
CA ILE A 184 8.49 -17.97 -12.05
C ILE A 184 8.15 -19.35 -11.48
N ASP A 185 8.65 -20.42 -12.09
CA ASP A 185 8.44 -21.79 -11.58
C ASP A 185 9.05 -21.97 -10.18
N THR A 186 10.23 -21.37 -9.93
CA THR A 186 10.85 -21.35 -8.59
C THR A 186 9.98 -20.58 -7.58
N ILE A 187 9.43 -19.42 -7.97
CA ILE A 187 8.50 -18.67 -7.12
C ILE A 187 7.28 -19.55 -6.81
N VAL A 188 6.62 -20.11 -7.83
CA VAL A 188 5.42 -20.96 -7.71
C VAL A 188 5.61 -22.12 -6.73
N ALA A 189 6.76 -22.81 -6.80
CA ALA A 189 7.09 -23.89 -5.87
C ALA A 189 7.14 -23.39 -4.42
N ASN A 190 7.82 -22.28 -4.17
CA ASN A 190 7.96 -21.71 -2.84
C ASN A 190 6.65 -21.15 -2.27
N LEU A 191 5.77 -20.59 -3.11
CA LEU A 191 4.42 -20.17 -2.71
C LEU A 191 3.55 -21.36 -2.27
N ALA A 192 3.87 -22.59 -2.70
CA ALA A 192 3.16 -23.80 -2.28
C ALA A 192 3.64 -24.30 -0.91
N GLU A 193 4.95 -24.28 -0.70
CA GLU A 193 5.59 -24.99 0.41
C GLU A 193 5.74 -24.13 1.67
N LYS A 194 5.98 -22.82 1.51
CA LYS A 194 6.35 -21.93 2.63
C LYS A 194 5.13 -21.22 3.22
N ARG A 195 4.66 -21.68 4.37
CA ARG A 195 3.54 -21.04 5.11
C ARG A 195 3.89 -19.66 5.71
N ARG A 196 5.12 -19.49 6.19
CA ARG A 196 5.62 -18.26 6.84
C ARG A 196 6.38 -17.38 5.84
N PHE A 197 5.85 -17.22 4.64
CA PHE A 197 6.45 -16.41 3.59
C PHE A 197 5.34 -15.75 2.79
N VAL A 198 5.48 -14.46 2.49
CA VAL A 198 4.53 -13.74 1.66
C VAL A 198 5.26 -13.13 0.47
N CYS A 199 4.81 -13.46 -0.74
CA CYS A 199 5.20 -12.76 -1.95
C CYS A 199 4.15 -11.69 -2.26
N ILE A 200 4.59 -10.45 -2.40
CA ILE A 200 3.77 -9.35 -2.89
C ILE A 200 4.34 -8.93 -4.24
N ILE A 201 3.51 -8.92 -5.28
CA ILE A 201 3.90 -8.45 -6.61
C ILE A 201 3.21 -7.14 -6.93
N ALA A 202 3.88 -6.26 -7.68
CA ALA A 202 3.30 -5.01 -8.13
C ALA A 202 3.51 -4.80 -9.64
N GLY A 203 2.58 -4.05 -10.25
CA GLY A 203 2.68 -3.71 -11.66
C GLY A 203 1.39 -3.18 -12.26
N TYR A 204 1.40 -2.97 -13.57
CA TYR A 204 0.19 -2.62 -14.32
C TYR A 204 -0.66 -3.86 -14.52
N LYS A 205 -1.97 -3.75 -14.27
CA LYS A 205 -2.93 -4.85 -14.42
C LYS A 205 -2.75 -5.61 -15.74
N LYS A 206 -2.80 -4.90 -16.87
CA LYS A 206 -2.68 -5.53 -18.20
C LYS A 206 -1.34 -6.25 -18.39
N ASP A 207 -0.25 -5.65 -17.92
CA ASP A 207 1.08 -6.21 -18.11
C ASP A 207 1.33 -7.40 -17.19
N LEU A 208 0.81 -7.38 -15.96
CA LEU A 208 0.85 -8.53 -15.06
C LEU A 208 0.10 -9.72 -15.65
N GLU A 209 -1.09 -9.51 -16.20
CA GLU A 209 -1.87 -10.58 -16.85
C GLU A 209 -1.14 -11.15 -18.07
N GLN A 210 -0.60 -10.27 -18.93
CA GLN A 210 -0.02 -10.67 -20.22
C GLN A 210 1.40 -11.23 -20.10
N CYS A 211 2.18 -10.77 -19.12
CA CYS A 211 3.61 -11.09 -19.04
C CYS A 211 3.95 -11.96 -17.81
N PHE A 212 3.22 -11.88 -16.70
CA PHE A 212 3.56 -12.62 -15.48
C PHE A 212 2.64 -13.83 -15.28
N PHE A 213 1.32 -13.61 -15.23
CA PHE A 213 0.36 -14.69 -14.99
C PHE A 213 0.19 -15.65 -16.17
N SER A 214 0.46 -15.20 -17.40
CA SER A 214 0.42 -16.03 -18.61
C SER A 214 1.51 -17.11 -18.64
N VAL A 215 2.60 -16.95 -17.88
CA VAL A 215 3.76 -17.86 -17.92
C VAL A 215 3.44 -19.22 -17.30
N ASN A 216 2.62 -19.25 -16.25
CA ASN A 216 2.23 -20.48 -15.56
C ASN A 216 0.77 -20.40 -15.11
N ALA A 217 -0.08 -21.29 -15.66
CA ALA A 217 -1.51 -21.32 -15.36
C ALA A 217 -1.84 -21.50 -13.86
N GLY A 218 -0.93 -22.12 -13.09
CA GLY A 218 -1.07 -22.32 -11.66
C GLY A 218 -0.68 -21.12 -10.80
N LEU A 219 -0.15 -20.04 -11.38
CA LEU A 219 0.35 -18.87 -10.66
C LEU A 219 -0.78 -18.00 -10.12
N ARG A 220 -1.81 -17.71 -10.93
CA ARG A 220 -2.89 -16.78 -10.56
C ARG A 220 -3.60 -17.18 -9.27
N ARG A 221 -3.95 -18.46 -9.12
CA ARG A 221 -4.64 -18.99 -7.93
C ARG A 221 -3.86 -18.86 -6.64
N ARG A 222 -2.54 -18.65 -6.71
CA ARG A 222 -1.67 -18.49 -5.53
C ARG A 222 -1.66 -17.07 -5.01
N PHE A 223 -2.19 -16.12 -5.76
CA PHE A 223 -2.35 -14.73 -5.35
C PHE A 223 -3.84 -14.39 -5.16
N PRO A 224 -4.46 -14.82 -4.05
CA PRO A 224 -5.89 -14.60 -3.81
C PRO A 224 -6.22 -13.13 -3.55
N TRP A 225 -5.27 -12.35 -3.04
CA TRP A 225 -5.47 -10.94 -2.72
C TRP A 225 -5.03 -10.06 -3.88
N ILE A 226 -5.94 -9.25 -4.41
CA ILE A 226 -5.67 -8.29 -5.48
C ILE A 226 -6.17 -6.93 -5.03
N TYR A 227 -5.25 -5.98 -4.88
CA TYR A 227 -5.56 -4.60 -4.59
C TYR A 227 -5.26 -3.75 -5.80
N THR A 228 -6.28 -3.05 -6.31
CA THR A 228 -6.13 -2.11 -7.42
C THR A 228 -6.10 -0.69 -6.89
N ILE A 229 -5.02 0.03 -7.17
CA ILE A 229 -4.87 1.46 -6.91
C ILE A 229 -5.30 2.22 -8.15
N GLU A 230 -6.29 3.09 -7.97
CA GLU A 230 -6.82 3.95 -9.02
C GLU A 230 -5.89 5.15 -9.30
N GLU A 231 -6.07 5.79 -10.45
CA GLU A 231 -5.37 7.05 -10.73
C GLU A 231 -5.82 8.15 -9.76
N TYR A 232 -4.88 9.00 -9.35
CA TYR A 232 -5.24 10.15 -8.55
C TYR A 232 -6.03 11.19 -9.36
N THR A 233 -7.05 11.72 -8.71
CA THR A 233 -7.78 12.91 -9.12
C THR A 233 -6.89 14.15 -8.96
N PRO A 234 -7.20 15.26 -9.66
CA PRO A 234 -6.47 16.51 -9.46
C PRO A 234 -6.49 17.01 -8.02
N LYS A 235 -7.58 16.73 -7.29
CA LYS A 235 -7.71 17.06 -5.87
C LYS A 235 -6.74 16.24 -5.03
N GLU A 236 -6.68 14.93 -5.23
CA GLU A 236 -5.73 14.06 -4.54
C GLU A 236 -4.28 14.44 -4.88
N LEU A 237 -3.97 14.83 -6.12
CA LEU A 237 -2.65 15.37 -6.47
C LEU A 237 -2.31 16.65 -5.71
N SER A 238 -3.28 17.56 -5.52
CA SER A 238 -3.08 18.75 -4.69
C SER A 238 -2.78 18.40 -3.23
N GLU A 239 -3.52 17.44 -2.67
CA GLU A 239 -3.29 16.95 -1.30
C GLU A 239 -1.93 16.26 -1.17
N ILE A 240 -1.51 15.49 -2.19
CA ILE A 240 -0.21 14.80 -2.21
C ILE A 240 0.92 15.82 -2.23
N PHE A 241 0.81 16.85 -3.07
CA PHE A 241 1.79 17.92 -3.12
C PHE A 241 1.86 18.68 -1.79
N GLU A 242 0.73 19.02 -1.18
CA GLU A 242 0.69 19.65 0.15
C GLU A 242 1.38 18.80 1.20
N LYS A 243 1.12 17.49 1.18
CA LYS A 243 1.76 16.53 2.09
C LYS A 243 3.28 16.50 1.89
N GLN A 244 3.76 16.39 0.65
CA GLN A 244 5.19 16.39 0.32
C GLN A 244 5.89 17.68 0.81
N VAL A 245 5.24 18.83 0.64
CA VAL A 245 5.74 20.12 1.14
C VAL A 245 5.81 20.11 2.67
N GLY A 246 4.75 19.65 3.34
CA GLY A 246 4.68 19.56 4.79
C GLY A 246 5.70 18.59 5.40
N ASP A 247 5.92 17.43 4.77
CA ASP A 247 6.87 16.41 5.21
C ASP A 247 8.33 16.94 5.22
N GLU A 248 8.69 17.85 4.31
CA GLU A 248 9.98 18.57 4.33
C GLU A 248 9.99 19.82 5.25
N SER A 249 8.94 20.03 6.04
CA SER A 249 8.74 21.20 6.90
C SER A 249 8.75 22.53 6.13
N TRP A 250 8.13 22.56 4.95
CA TRP A 250 7.84 23.77 4.17
C TRP A 250 6.37 24.14 4.30
N TYR A 251 6.05 25.38 3.91
CA TYR A 251 4.70 25.93 3.97
C TYR A 251 4.28 26.47 2.61
N ILE A 252 3.01 26.31 2.28
CA ILE A 252 2.38 26.92 1.11
C ILE A 252 1.58 28.12 1.61
N SER A 253 1.78 29.30 1.02
CA SER A 253 1.02 30.48 1.40
C SER A 253 -0.48 30.29 1.12
N GLU A 254 -1.35 30.92 1.92
CA GLU A 254 -2.81 30.74 1.79
C GLU A 254 -3.32 31.00 0.36
N LYS A 255 -2.76 32.00 -0.32
CA LYS A 255 -3.12 32.33 -1.70
C LYS A 255 -2.73 31.19 -2.65
N ALA A 256 -1.58 30.57 -2.45
CA ALA A 256 -1.16 29.43 -3.27
C ALA A 256 -2.02 28.19 -2.98
N GLN A 257 -2.33 27.92 -1.72
CA GLN A 257 -3.18 26.81 -1.30
C GLN A 257 -4.57 26.87 -1.94
N LYS A 258 -5.22 28.05 -1.90
CA LYS A 258 -6.55 28.25 -2.55
C LYS A 258 -6.56 27.99 -4.06
N ASN A 259 -5.42 28.12 -4.73
CA ASN A 259 -5.30 27.92 -6.18
C ASN A 259 -4.75 26.53 -6.55
N LEU A 260 -4.41 25.69 -5.57
CA LEU A 260 -3.69 24.44 -5.82
C LEU A 260 -4.54 23.41 -6.57
N SER A 261 -5.80 23.22 -6.17
CA SER A 261 -6.68 22.26 -6.86
C SER A 261 -6.97 22.69 -8.30
N SER A 262 -7.17 23.99 -8.57
CA SER A 262 -7.31 24.52 -9.93
C SER A 262 -6.01 24.33 -10.74
N PHE A 263 -4.85 24.56 -10.11
CA PHE A 263 -3.56 24.36 -10.74
C PHE A 263 -3.38 22.92 -11.27
N PHE A 264 -3.67 21.92 -10.45
CA PHE A 264 -3.60 20.51 -10.86
C PHE A 264 -4.72 20.12 -11.83
N ASN A 265 -5.93 20.67 -11.69
CA ASN A 265 -7.06 20.36 -12.57
C ASN A 265 -6.75 20.70 -14.03
N GLU A 266 -6.19 21.89 -14.28
CA GLU A 266 -5.79 22.32 -15.63
C GLU A 266 -4.57 21.56 -16.19
N ARG A 267 -3.78 20.91 -15.32
CA ARG A 267 -2.45 20.39 -15.66
C ARG A 267 -2.29 18.88 -15.46
N LYS A 268 -3.35 18.14 -15.08
CA LYS A 268 -3.29 16.68 -14.79
C LYS A 268 -2.53 15.89 -15.86
N LYS A 269 -2.72 16.21 -17.14
CA LYS A 269 -2.05 15.53 -18.27
C LYS A 269 -0.51 15.56 -18.23
N TYR A 270 0.09 16.49 -17.49
CA TYR A 270 1.53 16.61 -17.32
C TYR A 270 2.07 15.84 -16.10
N PHE A 271 1.22 15.10 -15.38
CA PHE A 271 1.58 14.30 -14.21
C PHE A 271 1.26 12.79 -14.41
N PRO A 272 1.77 12.13 -15.47
CA PRO A 272 1.48 10.71 -15.75
C PRO A 272 2.02 9.73 -14.68
N HIS A 273 3.01 10.14 -13.89
CA HIS A 273 3.61 9.38 -12.79
C HIS A 273 3.24 9.92 -11.40
N PHE A 274 2.20 10.75 -11.34
CA PHE A 274 1.55 11.22 -10.12
C PHE A 274 2.51 11.69 -9.03
N GLY A 275 2.66 10.94 -7.92
CA GLY A 275 3.47 11.33 -6.76
C GLY A 275 4.94 11.60 -7.09
N GLY A 276 5.50 10.91 -8.09
CA GLY A 276 6.87 11.17 -8.55
C GLY A 276 6.99 12.50 -9.31
N ASP A 277 5.95 12.84 -10.08
CA ASP A 277 5.92 14.11 -10.80
C ASP A 277 5.64 15.29 -9.87
N THR A 278 4.82 15.12 -8.82
CA THR A 278 4.60 16.16 -7.80
C THR A 278 5.86 16.42 -6.97
N GLU A 279 6.64 15.38 -6.67
CA GLU A 279 7.94 15.51 -6.00
C GLU A 279 8.95 16.26 -6.89
N THR A 280 8.98 15.91 -8.18
CA THR A 280 9.81 16.60 -9.17
C THR A 280 9.40 18.07 -9.30
N LEU A 281 8.10 18.35 -9.40
CA LEU A 281 7.56 19.71 -9.38
C LEU A 281 8.02 20.45 -8.13
N PHE A 282 7.90 19.85 -6.95
CA PHE A 282 8.30 20.48 -5.70
C PHE A 282 9.79 20.85 -5.70
N ALA A 283 10.67 19.97 -6.19
CA ALA A 283 12.08 20.29 -6.38
C ALA A 283 12.30 21.53 -7.28
N LYS A 284 11.54 21.66 -8.39
CA LYS A 284 11.62 22.84 -9.26
C LYS A 284 11.05 24.10 -8.64
N VAL A 285 10.01 23.97 -7.82
CA VAL A 285 9.47 25.07 -7.02
C VAL A 285 10.49 25.56 -5.99
N LYS A 286 11.23 24.65 -5.32
CA LYS A 286 12.35 25.00 -4.42
C LYS A 286 13.43 25.81 -5.14
N ILE A 287 13.77 25.44 -6.39
CA ILE A 287 14.72 26.21 -7.22
C ILE A 287 14.18 27.63 -7.49
N SER A 288 12.93 27.76 -7.90
CA SER A 288 12.31 29.08 -8.15
C SER A 288 12.24 29.94 -6.88
N HIS A 289 11.85 29.32 -5.77
CA HIS A 289 11.82 29.95 -4.46
C HIS A 289 13.20 30.46 -4.02
N SER A 290 14.25 29.65 -4.21
CA SER A 290 15.62 30.01 -3.84
C SER A 290 16.08 31.33 -4.47
N ARG A 291 15.68 31.59 -5.73
CA ARG A 291 15.95 32.85 -6.43
C ARG A 291 15.21 34.03 -5.81
N ARG A 292 13.96 33.82 -5.36
CA ARG A 292 13.13 34.86 -4.72
C ARG A 292 13.66 35.27 -3.35
N VAL A 293 14.14 34.31 -2.56
CA VAL A 293 14.53 34.53 -1.16
C VAL A 293 16.04 34.68 -0.96
N PHE A 294 16.80 34.78 -2.04
CA PHE A 294 18.23 35.05 -1.97
C PHE A 294 18.49 36.35 -1.20
N GLY A 295 19.35 36.28 -0.17
CA GLY A 295 19.62 37.41 0.73
C GLY A 295 18.51 37.76 1.74
N LYS A 296 17.39 37.02 1.81
CA LYS A 296 16.29 37.28 2.76
C LYS A 296 16.47 36.55 4.11
N PRO A 297 15.80 37.02 5.18
CA PRO A 297 15.83 36.38 6.51
C PRO A 297 15.32 34.93 6.51
N ARG A 298 15.76 34.13 7.49
CA ARG A 298 15.47 32.68 7.57
C ARG A 298 13.97 32.35 7.57
N TYR A 299 13.13 33.15 8.24
CA TYR A 299 11.69 32.87 8.34
C TYR A 299 10.98 32.92 6.97
N MET A 300 11.53 33.62 5.98
CA MET A 300 10.96 33.68 4.63
C MET A 300 11.41 32.52 3.73
N LYS A 301 12.41 31.72 4.13
CA LYS A 301 13.09 30.74 3.26
C LYS A 301 12.33 29.41 3.08
N LYS A 302 11.18 29.27 3.72
CA LYS A 302 10.37 28.03 3.70
C LYS A 302 8.90 28.24 3.36
N GLU A 303 8.51 29.45 2.94
CA GLU A 303 7.14 29.75 2.55
C GLU A 303 7.05 29.91 1.03
N ILE A 304 6.46 28.93 0.36
CA ILE A 304 6.24 28.89 -1.09
C ILE A 304 5.00 29.71 -1.42
N ASN A 305 5.12 30.60 -2.39
CA ASN A 305 3.97 31.33 -2.91
C ASN A 305 3.59 30.88 -4.33
N PHE A 306 2.48 31.41 -4.84
CA PHE A 306 1.95 30.99 -6.12
C PHE A 306 2.85 31.38 -7.32
N VAL A 307 3.70 32.40 -7.16
CA VAL A 307 4.68 32.80 -8.19
C VAL A 307 5.80 31.77 -8.26
N ASP A 308 6.29 31.29 -7.12
CA ASP A 308 7.29 30.21 -7.06
C ASP A 308 6.74 28.93 -7.69
N MET A 309 5.45 28.63 -7.45
CA MET A 309 4.77 27.49 -8.06
C MET A 309 4.70 27.59 -9.58
N LYS A 310 4.27 28.74 -10.11
CA LYS A 310 4.19 28.96 -11.57
C LYS A 310 5.55 28.82 -12.25
N LYS A 311 6.59 29.47 -11.70
CA LYS A 311 7.96 29.39 -12.24
C LYS A 311 8.55 27.98 -12.08
N GLY A 312 8.27 27.32 -10.96
CA GLY A 312 8.70 25.93 -10.75
C GLY A 312 8.05 24.98 -11.75
N TYR A 313 6.78 25.23 -12.11
CA TYR A 313 6.09 24.48 -13.14
C TYR A 313 6.68 24.69 -14.54
N GLU A 314 7.06 25.92 -14.90
CA GLU A 314 7.77 26.19 -16.16
C GLU A 314 9.07 25.37 -16.25
N LEU A 315 9.89 25.38 -15.17
CA LEU A 315 11.10 24.56 -15.08
C LEU A 315 10.81 23.05 -15.09
N PHE A 316 9.68 22.61 -14.56
CA PHE A 316 9.23 21.22 -14.61
C PHE A 316 8.92 20.80 -16.06
N LEU A 317 8.27 21.66 -16.84
CA LEU A 317 8.00 21.42 -18.26
C LEU A 317 9.25 21.44 -19.15
N GLU A 318 10.30 22.17 -18.77
CA GLU A 318 11.57 22.18 -19.51
C GLU A 318 12.37 20.88 -19.33
N ASN A 319 12.27 20.26 -18.15
CA ASN A 319 13.01 19.04 -17.82
C ASN A 319 12.23 17.76 -18.06
N SER A 320 10.91 17.83 -18.13
CA SER A 320 10.11 16.67 -18.50
C SER A 320 10.21 16.47 -20.01
N HIS A 321 10.55 15.26 -20.45
CA HIS A 321 10.56 14.85 -21.86
C HIS A 321 9.18 14.98 -22.55
N VAL A 322 8.19 15.59 -21.88
CA VAL A 322 6.82 15.83 -22.33
C VAL A 322 6.74 16.81 -23.51
N LYS A 323 7.82 17.53 -23.84
CA LYS A 323 7.93 18.30 -25.10
C LYS A 323 8.37 17.49 -26.32
N GLN A 324 8.85 16.26 -26.20
CA GLN A 324 9.22 15.44 -27.37
C GLN A 324 8.02 14.67 -27.93
N GLY A 325 6.98 15.43 -28.28
CA GLY A 325 5.87 14.99 -29.14
C GLY A 325 5.90 15.61 -30.54
N GLU A 326 6.81 16.55 -30.80
CA GLU A 326 7.06 17.08 -32.15
C GLU A 326 8.57 17.19 -32.37
N GLY A 327 9.03 16.66 -33.51
CA GLY A 327 10.43 16.37 -33.77
C GLY A 327 11.37 17.56 -33.64
N LYS A 328 12.48 17.33 -32.94
CA LYS A 328 13.87 17.71 -33.30
C LYS A 328 14.79 17.26 -32.16
N ASN A 329 15.42 16.10 -32.33
CA ASN A 329 16.66 15.77 -31.64
C ASN A 329 17.79 16.57 -32.30
N LEU A 330 18.12 17.74 -31.76
CA LEU A 330 19.48 18.24 -31.83
C LEU A 330 19.93 18.66 -30.44
N PRO A 331 21.12 18.22 -29.98
CA PRO A 331 21.70 18.74 -28.75
C PRO A 331 21.93 20.26 -28.85
N PRO A 332 21.87 21.01 -27.73
CA PRO A 332 22.13 22.44 -27.73
C PRO A 332 23.54 22.74 -28.26
N ILE A 333 23.63 23.75 -29.13
CA ILE A 333 24.82 24.18 -29.92
C ILE A 333 26.01 24.69 -29.06
N GLY A 334 26.00 24.48 -27.74
CA GLY A 334 26.96 25.11 -26.82
C GLY A 334 27.99 24.19 -26.14
N MET A 335 28.07 22.90 -26.48
CA MET A 335 28.91 21.94 -25.74
C MET A 335 30.19 21.49 -26.47
N TYR A 336 30.74 22.37 -27.31
CA TYR A 336 32.11 22.25 -27.81
C TYR A 336 32.84 23.58 -27.62
N ILE A 337 33.24 23.88 -26.38
CA ILE A 337 34.49 24.59 -26.06
C ILE A 337 35.01 24.01 -24.74
#